data_AF-A0A822D5R6-F1
#
_entry.id   AF-A0A822D5R6-F1
#
_cell.length_a   1.000
_cell.length_b   1.000
_cell.length_c   1.000
_cell.angle_alpha   90.00
_cell.angle_beta   90.00
_cell.angle_gamma   90.00
#
_symmetry.space_group_name_H-M   'P 1'
#
loop_
_entity.id
_entity.type
_entity.pdbx_description
1 polymer ?
#
loop_
_entity_poly.entity_id
_entity_poly.type
_entity_poly.pdbx_seq_one_letter_code
_entity_poly.pdbx_strand_id
1 'polypeptide(L)'
;MKNCSQLIDPVHRAQYRHSNLPDYLIPCRYQDNCYEKSPSHRKKYFHGETLPSIKKNNTLTKMHSGDAAKTHLTPCRYGNQCRVMNNQEHISKYSHPNS
;
A
#
# COMPACT_ATOMS: atom_id res chain seq x y z
N MET A 1 4.23 -4.17 -5.89
CA MET A 1 2.85 -4.72 -5.99
C MET A 1 2.43 -4.82 -7.44
N LYS A 2 1.94 -5.96 -7.92
CA LYS A 2 1.55 -6.14 -9.33
C LYS A 2 0.04 -6.14 -9.59
N ASN A 3 -0.80 -6.37 -8.58
CA ASN A 3 -2.24 -6.69 -8.78
C ASN A 3 -3.22 -5.88 -7.90
N CYS A 4 -3.06 -4.57 -7.80
CA CYS A 4 -4.08 -3.76 -7.12
C CYS A 4 -5.23 -3.45 -8.10
N SER A 5 -6.47 -3.76 -7.72
CA SER A 5 -7.68 -3.49 -8.52
C SER A 5 -8.20 -2.05 -8.37
N GLN A 6 -7.78 -1.34 -7.32
CA GLN A 6 -8.23 0.01 -6.96
C GLN A 6 -7.29 1.12 -7.49
N LEU A 7 -6.50 0.84 -8.53
CA LEU A 7 -5.54 1.80 -9.11
C LEU A 7 -6.19 3.03 -9.75
N ILE A 8 -7.48 2.95 -10.08
CA ILE A 8 -8.28 4.05 -10.64
C ILE A 8 -9.08 4.80 -9.57
N ASP A 9 -9.06 4.31 -8.32
CA ASP A 9 -9.77 4.95 -7.23
C ASP A 9 -8.90 6.08 -6.64
N PRO A 10 -9.36 7.34 -6.69
CA PRO A 10 -8.56 8.49 -6.28
C PRO A 10 -8.32 8.52 -4.76
N VAL A 11 -9.27 8.01 -3.95
CA VAL A 11 -9.16 7.96 -2.49
C VAL A 11 -8.08 6.95 -2.09
N HIS A 12 -8.11 5.78 -2.70
CA HIS A 12 -7.11 4.75 -2.57
C HIS A 12 -5.73 5.25 -2.99
N ARG A 13 -5.64 5.92 -4.15
CA ARG A 13 -4.39 6.48 -4.64
C ARG A 13 -3.82 7.58 -3.74
N ALA A 14 -4.68 8.32 -3.02
CA ALA A 14 -4.25 9.29 -2.01
C ALA A 14 -3.81 8.65 -0.68
N GLN A 15 -4.31 7.45 -0.35
CA GLN A 15 -3.99 6.75 0.89
C GLN A 15 -2.82 5.76 0.76
N TYR A 16 -2.63 5.18 -0.42
CA TYR A 16 -1.73 4.05 -0.64
C TYR A 16 -0.72 4.31 -1.77
N ARG A 17 0.57 4.10 -1.44
CA ARG A 17 1.67 4.19 -2.41
C ARG A 17 1.76 2.93 -3.26
N HIS A 18 2.09 3.11 -4.54
CA HIS A 18 2.24 2.01 -5.50
C HIS A 18 3.60 2.14 -6.17
N SER A 19 4.43 1.09 -6.13
CA SER A 19 5.77 1.10 -6.73
C SER A 19 5.81 1.43 -8.23
N ASN A 20 4.68 1.21 -8.93
CA ASN A 20 4.59 1.32 -10.39
C ASN A 20 3.77 2.55 -10.84
N LEU A 21 3.38 3.44 -9.93
CA LEU A 21 2.62 4.65 -10.26
C LEU A 21 3.11 5.84 -9.42
N PRO A 22 2.92 7.08 -9.89
CA PRO A 22 3.22 8.27 -9.10
C PRO A 22 2.41 8.31 -7.80
N ASP A 23 2.97 8.88 -6.74
CA ASP A 23 2.28 9.07 -5.45
C ASP A 23 1.26 10.22 -5.46
N TYR A 24 1.29 11.06 -6.49
CA TYR A 24 0.38 12.19 -6.66
C TYR A 24 -0.43 12.03 -7.95
N LEU A 25 -1.64 12.58 -7.94
CA LEU A 25 -2.48 12.73 -9.12
C LEU A 25 -2.39 14.16 -9.62
N ILE A 26 -2.38 14.34 -10.94
CA ILE A 26 -2.37 15.65 -11.58
C ILE A 26 -3.81 16.19 -11.61
N PRO A 27 -4.08 17.46 -11.26
CA PRO A 27 -5.43 18.00 -11.39
C PRO A 27 -5.90 17.93 -12.85
N CYS A 28 -7.05 17.32 -13.10
CA CYS A 28 -7.64 17.31 -14.43
C CYS A 28 -8.07 18.73 -14.81
N ARG A 29 -7.67 19.22 -15.98
CA ARG A 29 -8.08 20.54 -16.47
C ARG A 29 -9.60 20.72 -16.55
N TYR A 30 -10.33 19.64 -16.80
CA TYR A 30 -11.78 19.66 -16.98
C TYR A 30 -12.56 19.34 -15.69
N GLN A 31 -11.90 18.86 -14.63
CA GLN A 31 -12.53 18.49 -13.35
C GLN A 31 -13.85 17.72 -13.57
N ASP A 32 -14.96 18.15 -12.97
CA ASP A 32 -16.29 17.52 -13.10
C ASP A 32 -16.82 17.48 -14.55
N ASN A 33 -16.31 18.32 -15.44
CA ASN A 33 -16.70 18.37 -16.86
C ASN A 33 -15.87 17.44 -17.75
N CYS A 34 -15.01 16.60 -17.19
CA CYS A 34 -14.19 15.69 -17.99
C CYS A 34 -15.02 14.53 -18.58
N TYR A 35 -14.91 14.35 -19.89
CA TYR A 35 -15.55 13.24 -20.60
C TYR A 35 -14.68 11.97 -20.67
N GLU A 36 -13.39 12.05 -20.36
CA GLU A 36 -12.47 10.92 -20.46
C GLU A 36 -12.53 10.03 -19.20
N LYS A 37 -13.24 8.91 -19.31
CA LYS A 37 -13.43 7.93 -18.21
C LYS A 37 -12.45 6.75 -18.28
N SER A 38 -11.40 6.85 -19.10
CA SER A 38 -10.48 5.75 -19.35
C SER A 38 -9.69 5.38 -18.09
N PRO A 39 -9.37 4.08 -17.85
CA PRO A 39 -8.54 3.68 -16.72
C PRO A 39 -7.15 4.32 -16.74
N SER A 40 -6.62 4.57 -17.95
CA SER A 40 -5.33 5.24 -18.15
C SER A 40 -5.35 6.70 -17.69
N HIS A 41 -6.46 7.40 -17.93
CA HIS A 41 -6.70 8.77 -17.48
C HIS A 41 -6.87 8.83 -15.96
N ARG A 42 -7.76 7.98 -15.41
CA ARG A 42 -8.09 7.94 -13.97
C ARG A 42 -6.90 7.56 -13.08
N LYS A 43 -5.88 6.86 -13.61
CA LYS A 43 -4.63 6.57 -12.89
C LYS A 43 -3.72 7.79 -12.71
N LYS A 44 -3.86 8.80 -13.59
CA LYS A 44 -2.97 9.96 -13.68
C LYS A 44 -3.63 11.25 -13.19
N TYR A 45 -4.92 11.42 -13.43
CA TYR A 45 -5.63 12.67 -13.17
C TYR A 45 -6.69 12.54 -12.09
N PHE A 46 -6.85 13.58 -11.27
CA PHE A 46 -7.93 13.69 -10.27
C PHE A 46 -8.92 14.80 -10.64
N HIS A 47 -10.19 14.66 -10.24
CA HIS A 47 -11.30 15.53 -10.63
C HIS A 47 -11.89 16.33 -9.46
N GLY A 48 -11.10 16.58 -8.41
CA GLY A 48 -11.56 17.25 -7.19
C GLY A 48 -12.53 16.43 -6.34
N GLU A 49 -12.65 15.12 -6.60
CA GLU A 49 -13.52 14.20 -5.84
C GLU A 49 -13.29 14.39 -4.34
N THR A 50 -14.37 14.66 -3.61
CA THR A 50 -14.33 14.85 -2.16
C THR A 50 -13.74 13.61 -1.51
N LEU A 51 -12.51 13.73 -1.03
CA LEU A 51 -11.89 12.69 -0.23
C LEU A 51 -12.71 12.60 1.06
N PRO A 52 -13.40 11.47 1.34
CA PRO A 52 -14.15 11.33 2.58
C PRO A 52 -13.16 11.55 3.71
N SER A 53 -13.40 12.62 4.49
CA SER A 53 -12.51 13.18 5.51
C SER A 53 -11.59 12.10 6.07
N ILE A 54 -10.37 12.01 5.54
CA ILE A 54 -9.36 11.12 6.08
C ILE A 54 -9.18 11.63 7.49
N LYS A 55 -9.76 10.91 8.47
CA LYS A 55 -9.61 11.25 9.89
C LYS A 55 -8.14 11.49 10.07
N LYS A 56 -7.76 12.68 10.54
CA LYS A 56 -6.38 13.12 10.74
C LYS A 56 -5.69 12.24 11.79
N ASN A 57 -5.48 10.96 11.51
CA ASN A 57 -4.42 10.20 12.13
C ASN A 57 -3.20 10.44 11.24
N ASN A 58 -2.12 10.91 11.86
CA ASN A 58 -0.94 11.45 11.19
C ASN A 58 -0.07 10.35 10.54
N THR A 59 -0.69 9.42 9.83
CA THR A 59 -0.06 8.23 9.24
C THR A 59 -0.43 8.13 7.77
N LEU A 60 0.24 8.94 6.94
CA LEU A 60 0.30 8.78 5.48
C LEU A 60 1.14 7.54 5.07
N THR A 61 1.12 6.48 5.87
CA THR A 61 2.02 5.32 5.81
C THR A 61 1.30 3.99 5.98
N LYS A 62 -0.03 3.95 5.86
CA LYS A 62 -0.76 2.67 5.90
C LYS A 62 -0.58 1.96 4.56
N MET A 63 0.56 1.29 4.40
CA MET A 63 0.78 0.30 3.37
C MET A 63 -0.28 -0.80 3.51
N HIS A 64 -0.75 -1.36 2.40
CA HIS A 64 -1.63 -2.54 2.45
C HIS A 64 -0.94 -3.66 3.25
N SER A 65 -1.67 -4.19 4.22
CA SER A 65 -1.36 -5.43 4.93
C SER A 65 -1.56 -6.60 3.96
N GLY A 66 -0.48 -6.94 3.25
CA GLY A 66 -0.36 -8.15 2.45
C GLY A 66 0.94 -8.92 2.70
N ASP A 67 1.82 -8.40 3.56
CA ASP A 67 3.00 -9.09 4.07
C ASP A 67 3.07 -8.80 5.56
N ALA A 68 3.05 -9.85 6.36
CA ALA A 68 3.20 -9.78 7.81
C ALA A 68 4.44 -8.95 8.16
N ALA A 69 4.28 -8.10 9.17
CA ALA A 69 5.30 -7.20 9.67
C ALA A 69 6.56 -7.94 10.16
N LYS A 70 7.55 -8.22 9.30
CA LYS A 70 8.93 -8.61 9.69
C LYS A 70 9.98 -8.26 8.62
N THR A 71 10.04 -7.00 8.15
CA THR A 71 11.04 -6.57 7.12
C THR A 71 12.38 -6.07 7.68
N HIS A 72 12.63 -6.16 8.99
CA HIS A 72 13.94 -5.82 9.58
C HIS A 72 14.67 -6.98 10.26
N LEU A 73 14.11 -8.20 10.23
CA LEU A 73 14.72 -9.35 10.89
C LEU A 73 15.51 -10.20 9.92
N THR A 74 16.69 -10.65 10.34
CA THR A 74 17.49 -11.60 9.57
C THR A 74 16.68 -12.88 9.32
N PRO A 75 16.65 -13.44 8.10
CA PRO A 75 15.94 -14.69 7.87
C PRO A 75 16.51 -15.80 8.76
N CYS A 76 15.64 -16.56 9.41
CA CYS A 76 16.07 -17.72 10.17
C CYS A 76 16.64 -18.76 9.20
N ARG A 77 17.87 -19.22 9.46
CA ARG A 77 18.51 -20.31 8.70
C ARG A 77 17.70 -21.60 8.64
N TYR A 78 16.77 -21.80 9.59
CA TYR A 78 15.91 -22.98 9.68
C TYR A 78 14.52 -22.77 9.07
N GLY A 79 14.20 -21.56 8.60
CA GLY A 79 12.93 -21.26 7.94
C GLY A 79 11.71 -21.75 8.73
N ASN A 80 10.79 -22.43 8.05
CA ASN A 80 9.59 -23.05 8.64
C ASN A 80 9.88 -24.29 9.52
N GLN A 81 11.11 -24.79 9.54
CA GLN A 81 11.54 -25.92 10.36
C GLN A 81 12.18 -25.48 11.68
N CYS A 82 12.10 -24.18 11.99
CA CYS A 82 12.67 -23.65 13.21
C CYS A 82 11.97 -24.24 14.45
N ARG A 83 12.72 -24.92 15.31
CA ARG A 83 12.20 -25.55 16.53
C ARG A 83 12.13 -24.58 17.72
N VAL A 84 12.64 -23.36 17.57
CA VAL A 84 12.73 -22.35 18.64
C VAL A 84 11.72 -21.20 18.44
N MET A 85 10.61 -21.46 17.75
CA MET A 85 9.53 -20.47 17.53
C MET A 85 8.83 -20.03 18.83
N ASN A 86 9.02 -20.75 19.94
CA ASN A 86 8.50 -20.37 21.26
C ASN A 86 9.49 -19.50 22.07
N ASN A 87 10.70 -19.23 21.55
CA ASN A 87 11.64 -18.34 22.21
C ASN A 87 11.39 -16.90 21.75
N GLN A 88 10.91 -16.07 22.69
CA GLN A 88 10.56 -14.68 22.45
C GLN A 88 11.75 -13.83 21.97
N GLU A 89 12.97 -14.15 22.41
CA GLU A 89 14.20 -13.51 21.95
C GLU A 89 14.56 -13.91 20.51
N HIS A 90 14.27 -15.15 20.13
CA HIS A 90 14.54 -15.64 18.78
C HIS A 90 13.58 -15.03 17.75
N ILE A 91 12.28 -15.04 18.05
CA ILE A 91 11.26 -14.51 17.13
C ILE A 91 11.29 -12.98 17.00
N SER A 92 11.97 -12.28 17.93
CA SER A 92 12.23 -10.85 17.85
C SER A 92 13.48 -10.50 17.03
N LYS A 93 14.40 -11.45 16.80
CA LYS A 93 15.62 -11.28 15.99
C LYS A 93 15.51 -11.87 14.58
N TYR A 94 14.69 -12.90 14.38
CA TYR A 94 14.65 -13.67 13.12
C TYR A 94 13.26 -13.76 12.45
N SER A 95 13.26 -13.63 11.12
CA SER A 95 12.06 -13.80 10.26
C SER A 95 11.85 -15.26 9.86
N HIS A 96 10.59 -15.70 9.76
CA HIS A 96 10.20 -17.07 9.39
C HIS A 96 9.09 -17.01 8.31
N PRO A 97 9.14 -17.86 7.27
CA PRO A 97 8.33 -17.70 6.05
C PRO A 97 6.84 -18.10 6.15
N ASN A 98 6.20 -18.08 7.33
CA ASN A 98 4.74 -18.32 7.47
C ASN A 98 4.20 -17.99 8.88
N SER A 99 4.73 -16.93 9.53
CA SER A 99 4.29 -16.54 10.87
C SER A 99 3.19 -15.50 10.86
#